data_AF-A0A928HQ75-F1
#
_entry.id   AF-A0A928HQ75-F1
#
_cell.length_a   1.000
_cell.length_b   1.000
_cell.length_c   1.000
_cell.angle_alpha   90.00
_cell.angle_beta   90.00
_cell.angle_gamma   90.00
#
_symmetry.space_group_name_H-M   'P 1'
#
loop_
_entity.id
_entity.type
_entity.pdbx_description
1 polymer ?
#
loop_
_entity_poly.entity_id
_entity_poly.type
_entity_poly.pdbx_seq_one_letter_code
_entity_poly.pdbx_strand_id
1 'polypeptide(L)'
;MGRIAEEYGMLVFNDHTMQEMLPSGTYKTLSKTIKEGKPLDLEVANVVAHAMKEWAVAHGATHYTHWFQPLSGITSEKHDAFINPQANGRAIMTFSGKELIQGEPDASSFPSGGIRATFEARGYTAWDP
;
A
#
# COMPACT_ATOMS: atom_id res chain seq x y z
N MET A 1 -5.33 -2.01 33.58
CA MET A 1 -5.84 -2.44 32.26
C MET A 1 -4.92 -3.55 31.77
N GLY A 2 -5.47 -4.64 31.22
CA GLY A 2 -4.66 -5.79 30.82
C GLY A 2 -3.88 -5.50 29.53
N ARG A 3 -2.71 -6.14 29.38
CA ARG A 3 -1.79 -6.08 28.24
C ARG A 3 -2.46 -6.07 26.85
N ILE A 4 -3.60 -6.75 26.69
CA ILE A 4 -4.39 -6.79 25.45
C ILE A 4 -4.86 -5.39 25.01
N ALA A 5 -5.27 -4.53 25.94
CA ALA A 5 -5.75 -3.19 25.62
C ALA A 5 -4.63 -2.26 25.12
N GLU A 6 -3.38 -2.57 25.44
CA GLU A 6 -2.21 -1.80 25.03
C GLU A 6 -1.58 -2.34 23.74
N GLU A 7 -1.71 -3.64 23.46
CA GLU A 7 -1.11 -4.29 22.28
C GLU A 7 -2.05 -4.39 21.07
N TYR A 8 -3.36 -4.53 21.30
CA TYR A 8 -4.31 -4.73 20.20
C TYR A 8 -4.41 -3.48 19.32
N GLY A 9 -4.21 -3.67 18.00
CA GLY A 9 -4.35 -2.60 17.02
C GLY A 9 -3.22 -1.56 17.01
N MET A 10 -2.16 -1.76 17.81
CA MET A 10 -1.04 -0.81 17.89
C MET A 10 -0.24 -0.70 16.58
N LEU A 11 -0.16 -1.80 15.81
CA LEU A 11 0.50 -1.87 14.51
C LEU A 11 -0.51 -1.74 13.36
N VAL A 12 -1.43 -0.78 13.46
CA VAL A 12 -2.38 -0.46 12.39
C VAL A 12 -2.32 1.04 12.10
N PHE A 13 -2.13 1.39 10.83
CA PHE A 13 -2.27 2.76 10.34
C PHE A 13 -3.76 3.16 10.26
N ASN A 14 -4.41 3.23 11.43
CA ASN A 14 -5.84 3.44 11.59
C ASN A 14 -6.23 4.93 11.47
N ASP A 15 -7.52 5.24 11.62
CA ASP A 15 -8.05 6.60 11.53
C ASP A 15 -7.39 7.60 12.50
N HIS A 16 -7.11 7.17 13.73
CA HIS A 16 -6.43 8.00 14.72
C HIS A 16 -5.00 8.32 14.28
N THR A 17 -4.23 7.29 13.89
CA THR A 17 -2.87 7.46 13.35
C THR A 17 -2.86 8.33 12.09
N MET A 18 -3.84 8.16 11.20
CA MET A 18 -4.01 8.99 10.01
C MET A 18 -4.28 10.46 10.37
N GLN A 19 -5.12 10.71 11.37
CA GLN A 19 -5.44 12.07 11.82
C GLN A 19 -4.21 12.77 12.44
N GLU A 20 -3.31 12.03 13.09
CA GLU A 20 -2.08 12.56 13.67
C GLU A 20 -0.98 12.79 12.62
N MET A 21 -0.83 11.88 11.66
CA MET A 21 0.27 11.87 10.70
C MET A 21 -0.01 12.65 9.41
N LEU A 22 -1.29 12.79 9.01
CA LEU A 22 -1.66 13.46 7.76
C LEU A 22 -1.94 14.95 7.98
N PRO A 23 -1.62 15.81 7.00
CA PRO A 23 -2.11 17.17 6.99
C PRO A 23 -3.63 17.20 7.08
N SER A 24 -4.17 18.14 7.87
CA SER A 24 -5.62 18.22 8.13
C SER A 24 -6.48 18.31 6.88
N GLY A 25 -6.00 18.96 5.82
CA GLY A 25 -6.64 18.99 4.50
C GLY A 25 -6.68 17.62 3.83
N THR A 26 -5.54 16.93 3.78
CA THR A 26 -5.42 15.57 3.22
C THR A 26 -6.31 14.57 3.96
N TYR A 27 -6.30 14.59 5.30
CA TYR A 27 -7.15 13.71 6.11
C TYR A 27 -8.63 13.92 5.81
N LYS A 28 -9.10 15.18 5.77
CA LYS A 28 -10.50 15.50 5.45
C LYS A 28 -10.88 15.04 4.05
N THR A 29 -10.01 15.25 3.06
CA THR A 29 -10.25 14.79 1.69
C THR A 29 -10.29 13.28 1.63
N LEU A 30 -9.34 12.57 2.23
CA LEU A 30 -9.31 11.11 2.30
C LEU A 30 -10.57 10.54 2.96
N SER A 31 -10.95 11.06 4.14
CA SER A 31 -12.15 10.62 4.86
C SER A 31 -13.42 10.83 4.05
N LYS A 32 -13.50 11.93 3.30
CA LYS A 32 -14.63 12.20 2.39
C LYS A 32 -14.64 11.23 1.21
N THR A 33 -13.48 10.98 0.59
CA THR A 33 -13.34 10.05 -0.53
C THR A 33 -13.79 8.64 -0.14
N ILE A 34 -13.37 8.16 1.04
CA ILE A 34 -13.77 6.86 1.60
C ILE A 34 -15.30 6.81 1.80
N LYS A 35 -15.88 7.80 2.50
CA LYS A 35 -17.32 7.84 2.79
C LYS A 35 -18.19 7.94 1.54
N GLU A 36 -17.71 8.62 0.51
CA GLU A 36 -18.45 8.84 -0.73
C GLU A 36 -18.15 7.79 -1.82
N GLY A 37 -17.24 6.85 -1.56
CA GLY A 37 -16.81 5.83 -2.54
C GLY A 37 -16.21 6.44 -3.81
N LYS A 38 -15.52 7.58 -3.69
CA LYS A 38 -14.95 8.30 -4.84
C LYS A 38 -13.55 7.78 -5.18
N PRO A 39 -13.09 7.97 -6.43
CA PRO A 39 -11.69 7.73 -6.76
C PRO A 39 -10.75 8.58 -5.91
N LEU A 40 -9.68 7.97 -5.42
CA LEU A 40 -8.64 8.67 -4.66
C LEU A 40 -7.80 9.53 -5.59
N ASP A 41 -7.70 10.82 -5.28
CA ASP A 41 -6.84 11.76 -5.98
C ASP A 41 -5.36 11.38 -5.81
N LEU A 42 -4.57 11.48 -6.88
CA LEU A 42 -3.18 11.04 -6.88
C LEU A 42 -2.29 11.89 -5.96
N GLU A 43 -2.55 13.19 -5.81
CA GLU A 43 -1.79 14.04 -4.90
C GLU A 43 -2.08 13.63 -3.45
N VAL A 44 -3.35 13.40 -3.11
CA VAL A 44 -3.76 12.86 -1.81
C VAL A 44 -3.11 11.50 -1.57
N ALA A 45 -3.15 10.60 -2.55
CA ALA A 45 -2.56 9.27 -2.47
C ALA A 45 -1.04 9.32 -2.21
N ASN A 46 -0.31 10.23 -2.87
CA ASN A 46 1.13 10.39 -2.64
C ASN A 46 1.45 10.85 -1.21
N VAL A 47 0.66 11.77 -0.65
CA VAL A 47 0.83 12.22 0.74
C VAL A 47 0.53 11.08 1.71
N VAL A 48 -0.54 10.31 1.46
CA VAL A 48 -0.90 9.15 2.28
C VAL A 48 0.17 8.07 2.22
N ALA A 49 0.66 7.72 1.02
CA ALA A 49 1.72 6.74 0.84
C ALA A 49 2.99 7.16 1.57
N HIS A 50 3.39 8.43 1.47
CA HIS A 50 4.52 8.94 2.21
C HIS A 50 4.35 8.75 3.72
N ALA A 51 3.21 9.16 4.28
CA ALA A 51 2.92 9.01 5.71
C ALA A 51 2.89 7.54 6.17
N MET A 52 2.28 6.65 5.38
CA MET A 52 2.24 5.21 5.64
C MET A 52 3.64 4.60 5.68
N LYS A 53 4.49 4.97 4.72
CA LYS A 53 5.88 4.51 4.65
C LYS A 53 6.67 4.98 5.87
N GLU A 54 6.62 6.27 6.20
CA GLU A 54 7.31 6.79 7.39
C GLU A 54 6.83 6.11 8.67
N TRP A 55 5.51 5.91 8.82
CA TRP A 55 4.95 5.20 9.97
C TRP A 55 5.43 3.74 10.02
N ALA A 56 5.37 3.00 8.91
CA ALA A 56 5.76 1.60 8.86
C ALA A 56 7.26 1.43 9.17
N VAL A 57 8.10 2.30 8.60
CA VAL A 57 9.56 2.30 8.84
C VAL A 57 9.89 2.64 10.29
N ALA A 58 9.16 3.58 10.90
CA ALA A 58 9.30 3.88 12.33
C ALA A 58 8.98 2.66 13.24
N HIS A 59 8.15 1.74 12.74
CA HIS A 59 7.83 0.46 13.40
C HIS A 59 8.70 -0.72 12.91
N GLY A 60 9.78 -0.44 12.19
CA GLY A 60 10.77 -1.45 11.76
C GLY A 60 10.43 -2.17 10.45
N ALA A 61 9.39 -1.76 9.73
CA ALA A 61 9.08 -2.36 8.43
C ALA A 61 10.13 -2.00 7.38
N THR A 62 10.49 -2.99 6.55
CA THR A 62 11.46 -2.84 5.45
C THR A 62 10.83 -3.08 4.08
N HIS A 63 9.67 -3.73 4.06
CA HIS A 63 8.92 -4.13 2.87
C HIS A 63 7.45 -3.74 3.04
N TYR A 64 6.75 -3.62 1.93
CA TYR A 64 5.29 -3.59 1.86
C TYR A 64 4.79 -4.76 1.04
N THR A 65 3.50 -5.07 1.18
CA THR A 65 2.83 -6.00 0.32
C THR A 65 1.39 -5.60 0.12
N HIS A 66 0.90 -5.87 -1.08
CA HIS A 66 -0.52 -5.92 -1.38
C HIS A 66 -1.04 -7.27 -0.91
N TRP A 67 -1.73 -7.28 0.24
CA TRP A 67 -2.29 -8.50 0.81
C TRP A 67 -3.66 -8.81 0.21
N PHE A 68 -3.84 -10.02 -0.33
CA PHE A 68 -5.11 -10.45 -0.89
C PHE A 68 -5.41 -11.93 -0.69
N GLN A 69 -6.70 -12.27 -0.82
CA GLN A 69 -7.23 -13.63 -0.75
C GLN A 69 -7.71 -14.10 -2.12
N PRO A 70 -6.90 -14.89 -2.87
CA PRO A 70 -7.36 -15.51 -4.11
C PRO A 70 -8.44 -16.57 -3.84
N LEU A 71 -9.21 -16.89 -4.89
CA LEU A 71 -10.30 -17.88 -4.87
C LEU A 71 -9.86 -19.31 -4.51
N SER A 72 -8.54 -19.56 -4.40
CA SER A 72 -7.99 -20.82 -3.87
C SER A 72 -8.10 -20.95 -2.35
N GLY A 73 -8.53 -19.91 -1.64
CA GLY A 73 -8.73 -19.94 -0.18
C GLY A 73 -7.45 -19.85 0.65
N ILE A 74 -6.31 -19.58 0.02
CA ILE A 74 -5.01 -19.42 0.67
C ILE A 74 -4.49 -18.01 0.36
N THR A 75 -4.05 -17.28 1.38
CA THR A 75 -3.51 -15.92 1.23
C THR A 75 -2.28 -15.91 0.32
N SER A 76 -2.17 -14.91 -0.53
CA SER A 76 -0.99 -14.67 -1.35
C SER A 76 -0.48 -13.26 -1.14
N GLU A 77 0.85 -13.13 -1.12
CA GLU A 77 1.52 -11.85 -0.94
C GLU A 77 2.82 -11.81 -1.75
N LYS A 78 3.19 -10.62 -2.18
CA LYS A 78 4.51 -10.33 -2.77
C LYS A 78 5.13 -9.20 -1.95
N HIS A 79 6.29 -9.46 -1.36
CA HIS A 79 7.00 -8.46 -0.57
C HIS A 79 7.87 -7.62 -1.51
N ASP A 80 7.59 -6.34 -1.58
CA ASP A 80 8.38 -5.35 -2.30
C ASP A 80 9.09 -4.45 -1.27
N ALA A 81 10.39 -4.25 -1.44
CA ALA A 81 11.18 -3.46 -0.51
C ALA A 81 10.89 -1.97 -0.69
N PHE A 82 10.88 -1.19 0.40
CA PHE A 82 10.86 0.27 0.28
C PHE A 82 12.15 0.82 -0.35
N ILE A 83 13.25 0.07 -0.26
CA ILE A 83 14.57 0.50 -0.72
C ILE A 83 14.67 0.42 -2.25
N ASN A 84 15.08 1.53 -2.86
CA ASN A 84 15.40 1.64 -4.27
C ASN A 84 16.88 2.05 -4.46
N PRO A 85 17.76 1.13 -4.92
CA PRO A 85 19.17 1.40 -5.11
C PRO A 85 19.39 2.40 -6.27
N GLN A 86 20.30 3.34 -6.07
CA GLN A 86 20.65 4.38 -7.03
C GLN A 86 22.00 4.09 -7.68
N ALA A 87 22.20 4.56 -8.92
CA ALA A 87 23.42 4.33 -9.68
C ALA A 87 24.69 4.91 -9.02
N ASN A 88 24.53 5.87 -8.09
CA ASN A 88 25.61 6.50 -7.34
C ASN A 88 26.01 5.72 -6.06
N GLY A 89 25.54 4.48 -5.89
CA GLY A 89 25.85 3.65 -4.73
C GLY A 89 25.09 4.01 -3.45
N ARG A 90 24.10 4.92 -3.54
CA ARG A 90 23.17 5.24 -2.44
C ARG A 90 21.86 4.48 -2.62
N ALA A 91 21.05 4.47 -1.57
CA ALA A 91 19.67 3.98 -1.62
C ALA A 91 18.72 5.07 -1.15
N ILE A 92 17.52 5.09 -1.73
CA ILE A 92 16.41 5.92 -1.26
C ILE A 92 15.24 5.01 -0.90
N MET A 93 14.42 5.41 0.07
CA MET A 93 13.21 4.68 0.42
C MET A 93 12.00 5.34 -0.25
N THR A 94 11.34 4.59 -1.14
CA THR A 94 10.24 5.08 -1.96
C THR A 94 8.99 4.25 -1.72
N PHE A 95 7.87 4.94 -1.55
CA PHE A 95 6.52 4.39 -1.59
C PHE A 95 5.62 5.52 -2.09
N SER A 96 4.88 5.27 -3.17
CA SER A 96 4.12 6.32 -3.86
C SER A 96 2.64 6.00 -3.90
N GLY A 97 1.80 7.00 -4.16
CA GLY A 97 0.35 6.81 -4.27
C GLY A 97 -0.05 5.82 -5.38
N LYS A 98 0.82 5.60 -6.37
CA LYS A 98 0.58 4.56 -7.40
C LYS A 98 0.61 3.15 -6.81
N GLU A 99 1.41 2.94 -5.78
CA GLU A 99 1.46 1.69 -5.02
C GLU A 99 0.28 1.58 -4.03
N LEU A 100 -0.57 2.60 -3.89
CA LEU A 100 -1.85 2.45 -3.17
C LEU A 100 -2.98 2.06 -4.11
N ILE A 101 -2.90 2.55 -5.35
CA ILE A 101 -3.91 2.38 -6.40
C ILE A 101 -3.34 1.43 -7.45
N GLN A 102 -2.94 0.23 -7.04
CA GLN A 102 -2.60 -0.82 -8.01
C GLN A 102 -3.88 -1.53 -8.44
N GLY A 103 -4.55 -0.98 -9.45
CA GLY A 103 -5.60 -1.68 -10.18
C GLY A 103 -5.01 -2.63 -11.22
N GLU A 104 -5.59 -3.82 -11.38
CA GLU A 104 -5.15 -4.83 -12.33
C GLU A 104 -5.11 -4.33 -13.78
N PRO A 105 -4.06 -4.70 -14.56
CA PRO A 105 -4.25 -4.98 -15.97
C PRO A 105 -5.01 -6.31 -16.07
N ASP A 106 -6.20 -6.27 -16.65
CA ASP A 106 -7.01 -7.42 -17.05
C ASP A 106 -6.13 -8.61 -17.51
N ALA A 107 -6.22 -9.72 -16.77
CA ALA A 107 -5.57 -10.99 -17.06
C ALA A 107 -6.17 -11.71 -18.29
N SER A 108 -6.54 -10.99 -19.35
CA SER A 108 -7.08 -11.53 -20.60
C SER A 108 -6.11 -11.46 -21.80
N SER A 109 -4.92 -10.88 -21.66
CA SER A 109 -3.98 -10.72 -22.79
C SER A 109 -2.94 -11.84 -22.90
N PHE A 110 -3.41 -13.05 -23.22
CA PHE A 110 -2.67 -13.96 -24.11
C PHE A 110 -3.52 -14.10 -25.38
N PRO A 111 -3.01 -13.78 -26.60
CA PRO A 111 -1.83 -14.43 -27.17
C PRO A 111 -0.97 -13.56 -28.12
N SER A 112 0.30 -13.34 -27.78
CA SER A 112 1.44 -13.45 -28.72
C SER A 112 2.74 -13.31 -27.93
N GLY A 113 3.62 -14.30 -28.07
CA GLY A 113 4.86 -14.38 -27.31
C GLY A 113 5.86 -13.28 -27.68
N GLY A 114 6.59 -12.80 -26.68
CA GLY A 114 7.71 -11.89 -26.90
C GLY A 114 8.22 -11.19 -25.63
N ILE A 115 9.07 -11.88 -24.87
CA ILE A 115 10.12 -11.29 -24.01
C ILE A 115 9.62 -10.35 -22.87
N ARG A 116 8.84 -10.88 -21.93
CA ARG A 116 8.77 -10.34 -20.54
C ARG A 116 8.71 -11.49 -19.53
N ALA A 117 9.35 -11.28 -18.38
CA ALA A 117 9.52 -12.27 -17.32
C ALA A 117 8.16 -12.77 -16.79
N THR A 118 7.84 -14.03 -17.03
CA THR A 118 6.58 -14.72 -16.69
C THR A 118 6.42 -15.06 -15.20
N PHE A 119 7.02 -14.29 -14.28
CA PHE A 119 6.90 -14.54 -12.83
C PHE A 119 5.89 -13.60 -12.12
N GLU A 120 5.19 -12.73 -12.86
CA GLU A 120 4.27 -11.73 -12.31
C GLU A 120 2.78 -12.11 -12.41
N ALA A 121 2.46 -13.41 -12.51
CA ALA A 121 1.07 -13.86 -12.33
C ALA A 121 0.79 -13.95 -10.82
N ARG A 122 0.45 -12.84 -10.18
CA ARG A 122 -0.03 -12.80 -8.78
C ARG A 122 -1.31 -11.99 -8.68
N GLY A 123 -2.22 -12.54 -7.89
CA GLY A 123 -3.62 -12.16 -7.85
C GLY A 123 -3.96 -10.81 -7.24
N TYR A 124 -5.27 -10.62 -7.27
CA TYR A 124 -6.10 -9.45 -7.15
C TYR A 124 -5.92 -8.71 -5.83
N THR A 125 -5.42 -7.47 -5.83
CA THR A 125 -5.40 -6.65 -4.60
C THR A 125 -6.01 -5.27 -4.87
N ALA A 126 -7.30 -5.15 -4.64
CA ALA A 126 -7.89 -3.85 -4.39
C ALA A 126 -7.67 -3.51 -2.92
N TRP A 127 -7.26 -2.27 -2.64
CA TRP A 127 -7.39 -1.73 -1.29
C TRP A 127 -8.88 -1.62 -0.98
N ASP A 128 -9.34 -2.31 0.06
CA ASP A 128 -10.74 -2.28 0.49
C ASP A 128 -11.05 -0.87 1.03
N PRO A 129 -11.94 -0.08 0.36
CA PRO A 129 -12.24 1.29 0.73
C PRO A 129 -13.02 1.42 2.06
#